data_AF-A0A231GBE1-F1
#
_entry.id   AF-A0A231GBE1-F1
#
_cell.length_a   1.000
_cell.length_b   1.000
_cell.length_c   1.000
_cell.angle_alpha   90.00
_cell.angle_beta   90.00
_cell.angle_gamma   90.00
#
_symmetry.space_group_name_H-M   'P 1'
#
loop_
_entity.id
_entity.type
_entity.pdbx_description
1 polymer ?
#
loop_
_entity_poly.entity_id
_entity_poly.type
_entity_poly.pdbx_seq_one_letter_code
_entity_poly.pdbx_strand_id
1 'polypeptide(L)'
;MATSPLSTLEPVRRSRFALRWHTWLLLVAVVAYGVAFAMHWDSRGVLWVKEQFKSPAERQASIWLPDYRAVIDAKPLPGMEKDEASDMVYDPQTKTLFSVMGKNPFLVELNLQGDVLRKMPLVGWSNPEGVTVLGDGRLAIVDEREHLISIVKVDADTRELNMADFPKYDLGPSSDQNKAFEGVTWDPSNQQLLLGEERPPALFAWKGDGKVLTGDKLKLASHALDMRNLSALAVDPRTGHMLVLSADSHLLLELDKKGEQVSFITLLRGFNGLKNTIPRAEGVTMDEAGTLYMVSEPNLFYRFEKQK
;
A
#
# COMPACT_ATOMS: atom_id res chain seq x y z
N MET A 1 -50.36 17.69 -77.08
CA MET A 1 -49.53 18.18 -75.96
C MET A 1 -49.59 17.13 -74.87
N ALA A 2 -48.49 16.43 -74.60
CA ALA A 2 -48.41 15.44 -73.53
C ALA A 2 -47.64 16.06 -72.36
N THR A 3 -48.29 16.16 -71.20
CA THR A 3 -47.70 16.63 -69.95
C THR A 3 -47.05 15.47 -69.22
N SER A 4 -45.73 15.52 -69.01
CA SER A 4 -44.96 14.54 -68.23
C SER A 4 -45.36 14.59 -66.73
N PRO A 5 -45.36 13.45 -66.02
CA PRO A 5 -45.64 13.45 -64.59
C PRO A 5 -44.43 13.95 -63.79
N LEU A 6 -44.68 14.73 -62.73
CA LEU A 6 -43.67 15.13 -61.76
C LEU A 6 -43.15 13.90 -61.00
N SER A 7 -41.83 13.73 -61.00
CA SER A 7 -41.11 12.78 -60.14
C SER A 7 -41.19 13.21 -58.68
N THR A 8 -41.92 12.46 -57.86
CA THR A 8 -41.88 12.55 -56.39
C THR A 8 -40.57 11.95 -55.88
N LEU A 9 -39.67 12.78 -55.35
CA LEU A 9 -38.47 12.32 -54.65
C LEU A 9 -38.84 11.85 -53.24
N GLU A 10 -38.62 10.57 -52.93
CA GLU A 10 -38.73 10.07 -51.55
C GLU A 10 -37.60 10.68 -50.69
N PRO A 11 -37.91 11.20 -49.48
CA PRO A 11 -36.88 11.66 -48.57
C PRO A 11 -36.15 10.46 -47.97
N VAL A 12 -34.89 10.29 -48.34
CA VAL A 12 -33.98 9.32 -47.71
C VAL A 12 -33.95 9.60 -46.20
N ARG A 13 -34.55 8.70 -45.40
CA ARG A 13 -34.43 8.72 -43.93
C ARG A 13 -32.97 8.49 -43.57
N ARG A 14 -32.19 9.57 -43.42
CA ARG A 14 -30.86 9.50 -42.82
C ARG A 14 -31.03 9.05 -41.37
N SER A 15 -30.50 7.86 -41.07
CA SER A 15 -30.49 7.30 -39.73
C SER A 15 -29.90 8.32 -38.75
N ARG A 16 -30.69 8.68 -37.73
CA ARG A 16 -30.30 9.60 -36.66
C ARG A 16 -29.17 9.05 -35.78
N PHE A 17 -28.77 7.79 -36.02
CA PHE A 17 -27.72 7.07 -35.32
C PHE A 17 -26.46 6.81 -36.17
N ALA A 18 -26.38 7.34 -37.39
CA ALA A 18 -25.17 7.23 -38.20
C ALA A 18 -24.13 8.30 -37.78
N LEU A 19 -23.61 8.19 -36.56
CA LEU A 19 -22.44 8.96 -36.12
C LEU A 19 -21.26 8.61 -37.03
N ARG A 20 -20.52 9.61 -37.49
CA ARG A 20 -19.37 9.39 -38.38
C ARG A 20 -18.29 8.59 -37.63
N TRP A 21 -17.50 7.76 -38.31
CA TRP A 21 -16.52 6.89 -37.66
C TRP A 21 -15.55 7.63 -36.71
N HIS A 22 -15.17 8.88 -37.02
CA HIS A 22 -14.34 9.72 -36.16
C HIS A 22 -15.02 10.18 -34.87
N THR A 23 -16.35 10.29 -34.83
CA THR A 23 -17.07 10.61 -33.59
C THR A 23 -17.09 9.41 -32.65
N TRP A 24 -17.18 8.18 -33.19
CA TRP A 24 -16.98 6.97 -32.41
C TRP A 24 -15.55 6.85 -31.87
N LEU A 25 -14.54 7.16 -32.69
CA LEU A 25 -13.15 7.19 -32.22
C LEU A 25 -12.93 8.21 -31.11
N LEU A 26 -13.49 9.41 -31.24
CA LEU A 26 -13.40 10.44 -30.19
C LEU A 26 -14.07 9.97 -28.90
N LEU A 27 -15.25 9.34 -28.98
CA LEU A 27 -15.93 8.80 -27.81
C LEU A 27 -15.09 7.71 -27.14
N VAL A 28 -14.51 6.78 -27.92
CA VAL A 28 -13.60 5.76 -27.40
C VAL A 28 -12.38 6.39 -26.73
N ALA A 29 -11.79 7.43 -27.33
CA ALA A 29 -10.64 8.12 -26.76
C ALA A 29 -10.98 8.83 -25.44
N VAL A 30 -12.14 9.50 -25.36
CA VAL A 30 -12.60 10.16 -24.14
C VAL A 30 -12.87 9.14 -23.03
N VAL A 31 -13.53 8.03 -23.35
CA VAL A 31 -13.78 6.95 -22.37
C VAL A 31 -12.47 6.32 -21.93
N ALA A 32 -11.56 6.03 -22.85
CA ALA A 32 -10.25 5.46 -22.53
C ALA A 32 -9.43 6.40 -21.63
N TYR A 33 -9.43 7.71 -21.91
CA TYR A 33 -8.77 8.70 -21.07
C TYR A 33 -9.44 8.81 -19.70
N GLY A 34 -10.78 8.82 -19.64
CA GLY A 34 -11.51 8.85 -18.37
C GLY A 34 -11.17 7.65 -17.47
N VAL A 35 -11.01 6.46 -18.06
CA VAL A 35 -10.53 5.26 -17.35
C VAL A 35 -9.08 5.44 -16.91
N ALA A 36 -8.19 5.91 -17.79
CA ALA A 36 -6.78 6.12 -17.44
C ALA A 36 -6.62 7.11 -16.28
N PHE A 37 -7.38 8.21 -16.29
CA PHE A 37 -7.42 9.21 -15.23
C PHE A 37 -7.93 8.61 -13.91
N ALA A 38 -9.06 7.89 -13.94
CA ALA A 38 -9.62 7.25 -12.74
C ALA A 38 -8.69 6.16 -12.15
N MET A 39 -7.84 5.54 -12.97
CA MET A 39 -6.87 4.54 -12.56
C MET A 39 -5.49 5.14 -12.21
N HIS A 40 -5.33 6.46 -12.29
CA HIS A 40 -4.05 7.18 -12.15
C HIS A 40 -2.95 6.68 -13.12
N TRP A 41 -3.30 6.15 -14.28
CA TRP A 41 -2.33 5.67 -15.27
C TRP A 41 -1.58 6.82 -15.95
N ASP A 42 -2.24 7.97 -16.11
CA ASP A 42 -1.65 9.21 -16.58
C ASP A 42 -0.59 9.73 -15.60
N SER A 43 -0.91 9.80 -14.30
CA SER A 43 0.06 10.17 -13.26
C SER A 43 1.26 9.23 -13.22
N ARG A 44 1.04 7.91 -13.31
CA ARG A 44 2.13 6.93 -13.41
C ARG A 44 2.99 7.14 -14.66
N GLY A 45 2.38 7.48 -15.79
CA GLY A 45 3.10 7.84 -17.01
C GLY A 45 3.99 9.08 -16.82
N VAL A 46 3.47 10.11 -16.15
CA VAL A 46 4.25 11.31 -15.79
C VAL A 46 5.40 10.96 -14.85
N LEU A 47 5.16 10.14 -13.82
CA LEU A 47 6.20 9.70 -12.88
C LEU A 47 7.28 8.88 -13.60
N TRP A 48 6.89 7.94 -14.46
CA TRP A 48 7.83 7.15 -15.26
C TRP A 48 8.73 8.02 -16.17
N VAL A 49 8.17 9.09 -16.75
CA VAL A 49 8.97 10.07 -17.50
C VAL A 49 9.91 10.84 -16.57
N LYS A 50 9.45 11.29 -15.39
CA LYS A 50 10.28 11.99 -14.39
C LYS A 50 11.46 11.14 -13.92
N GLU A 51 11.26 9.83 -13.72
CA GLU A 51 12.32 8.88 -13.35
C GLU A 51 13.47 8.87 -14.37
N GLN A 52 13.19 9.06 -15.67
CA GLN A 52 14.23 9.09 -16.71
C GLN A 52 15.18 10.28 -16.55
N PHE A 53 14.72 11.35 -15.90
CA PHE A 53 15.52 12.55 -15.67
C PHE A 53 16.24 12.56 -14.31
N LYS A 54 16.05 11.53 -13.46
CA LYS A 54 16.78 11.42 -12.19
C LYS A 54 18.25 11.12 -12.40
N SER A 55 19.11 11.94 -11.82
CA SER A 55 20.57 11.78 -11.89
C SER A 55 21.04 10.52 -11.16
N PRO A 56 22.22 9.97 -11.50
CA PRO A 56 22.78 8.82 -10.78
C PRO A 56 22.91 9.05 -9.26
N ALA A 57 23.26 10.28 -8.85
CA ALA A 57 23.36 10.64 -7.44
C ALA A 57 22.00 10.61 -6.74
N GLU A 58 20.93 11.12 -7.37
CA GLU A 58 19.57 11.03 -6.82
C GLU A 58 19.11 9.58 -6.69
N ARG A 59 19.39 8.74 -7.69
CA ARG A 59 19.05 7.31 -7.67
C ARG A 59 19.83 6.53 -6.60
N GLN A 60 21.05 6.94 -6.31
CA GLN A 60 21.87 6.32 -5.27
C GLN A 60 21.45 6.76 -3.86
N ALA A 61 20.95 7.98 -3.72
CA ALA A 61 20.44 8.52 -2.46
C ALA A 61 19.00 8.05 -2.12
N SER A 62 18.36 7.31 -3.02
CA SER A 62 17.00 6.79 -2.87
C SER A 62 16.99 5.27 -2.73
N ILE A 63 15.83 4.73 -2.34
CA ILE A 63 15.58 3.27 -2.40
C ILE A 63 15.77 2.84 -3.87
N TRP A 64 15.18 3.63 -4.78
CA TRP A 64 15.14 3.42 -6.22
C TRP A 64 14.50 2.07 -6.57
N LEU A 65 13.18 2.05 -6.44
CA LEU A 65 12.34 0.87 -6.65
C LEU A 65 12.50 0.20 -8.03
N PRO A 66 12.74 0.90 -9.16
CA PRO A 66 12.87 0.27 -10.48
C PRO A 66 13.92 -0.86 -10.58
N ASP A 67 14.90 -0.89 -9.67
CA ASP A 67 15.95 -1.91 -9.64
C ASP A 67 15.57 -3.16 -8.83
N TYR A 68 14.41 -3.18 -8.15
CA TYR A 68 14.00 -4.31 -7.32
C TYR A 68 13.36 -5.42 -8.15
N ARG A 69 13.69 -6.67 -7.83
CA ARG A 69 13.07 -7.86 -8.41
C ARG A 69 12.69 -8.86 -7.34
N ALA A 70 11.55 -9.54 -7.52
CA ALA A 70 11.13 -10.63 -6.66
C ALA A 70 12.14 -11.78 -6.73
N VAL A 71 12.63 -12.21 -5.58
CA VAL A 71 13.50 -13.39 -5.40
C VAL A 71 12.79 -14.50 -4.63
N ILE A 72 11.78 -14.14 -3.83
CA ILE A 72 10.74 -15.05 -3.33
C ILE A 72 9.41 -14.52 -3.88
N ASP A 73 8.74 -15.35 -4.68
CA ASP A 73 7.52 -14.98 -5.41
C ASP A 73 6.36 -15.86 -4.93
N ALA A 74 5.39 -15.23 -4.27
CA ALA A 74 4.14 -15.83 -3.80
C ALA A 74 4.33 -17.10 -2.94
N LYS A 75 5.25 -17.08 -1.97
CA LYS A 75 5.43 -18.18 -1.02
C LYS A 75 4.21 -18.23 -0.09
N PRO A 76 3.45 -19.34 -0.02
CA PRO A 76 2.36 -19.45 0.95
C PRO A 76 2.91 -19.46 2.38
N LEU A 77 2.17 -18.81 3.28
CA LEU A 77 2.35 -18.84 4.72
C LEU A 77 1.45 -19.94 5.29
N PRO A 78 1.98 -21.14 5.61
CA PRO A 78 1.15 -22.31 5.89
C PRO A 78 0.30 -22.16 7.15
N GLY A 79 -0.94 -22.65 7.08
CA GLY A 79 -1.88 -22.58 8.19
C GLY A 79 -2.40 -21.16 8.45
N MET A 80 -2.34 -20.28 7.44
CA MET A 80 -2.86 -18.91 7.47
C MET A 80 -3.81 -18.61 6.30
N GLU A 81 -4.22 -19.63 5.56
CA GLU A 81 -4.99 -19.51 4.31
C GLU A 81 -6.35 -18.82 4.48
N LYS A 82 -6.82 -18.67 5.72
CA LYS A 82 -8.12 -18.10 6.07
C LYS A 82 -8.02 -16.89 6.99
N ASP A 83 -6.81 -16.41 7.24
CA ASP A 83 -6.55 -15.46 8.33
C ASP A 83 -6.38 -14.01 7.82
N GLU A 84 -6.17 -13.83 6.51
CA GLU A 84 -6.06 -12.53 5.82
C GLU A 84 -4.88 -11.69 6.37
N ALA A 85 -3.69 -11.91 5.79
CA ALA A 85 -2.48 -11.16 6.15
C ALA A 85 -2.63 -9.68 5.77
N SER A 86 -2.57 -8.80 6.77
CA SER A 86 -2.90 -7.38 6.61
C SER A 86 -1.67 -6.47 6.57
N ASP A 87 -0.69 -6.65 7.45
CA ASP A 87 0.52 -5.81 7.43
C ASP A 87 1.74 -6.57 7.92
N MET A 88 2.95 -6.02 7.72
CA MET A 88 4.20 -6.61 8.14
C MET A 88 5.27 -5.58 8.45
N VAL A 89 6.09 -5.84 9.48
CA VAL A 89 7.21 -4.99 9.87
C VAL A 89 8.46 -5.80 10.21
N TYR A 90 9.63 -5.26 9.88
CA TYR A 90 10.92 -5.81 10.27
C TYR A 90 11.33 -5.38 11.68
N ASP A 91 11.75 -6.34 12.49
CA ASP A 91 12.39 -6.08 13.79
C ASP A 91 13.92 -6.19 13.68
N PRO A 92 14.67 -5.06 13.76
CA PRO A 92 16.13 -5.08 13.69
C PRO A 92 16.79 -5.74 14.90
N GLN A 93 16.08 -5.91 16.02
CA GLN A 93 16.64 -6.52 17.24
C GLN A 93 16.79 -8.03 17.08
N THR A 94 15.75 -8.68 16.55
CA THR A 94 15.67 -10.14 16.38
C THR A 94 16.02 -10.59 14.97
N LYS A 95 16.04 -9.66 14.01
CA LYS A 95 16.20 -9.91 12.57
C LYS A 95 15.10 -10.81 12.00
N THR A 96 13.88 -10.59 12.48
CA THR A 96 12.67 -11.29 12.04
C THR A 96 11.64 -10.29 11.52
N LEU A 97 10.54 -10.82 11.01
CA LEU A 97 9.41 -10.04 10.53
C LEU A 97 8.22 -10.36 11.43
N PHE A 98 7.45 -9.35 11.81
CA PHE A 98 6.14 -9.51 12.43
C PHE A 98 5.05 -9.17 11.42
N SER A 99 3.97 -9.95 11.40
CA SER A 99 2.78 -9.66 10.59
C SER A 99 1.52 -9.89 11.41
N VAL A 100 0.48 -9.11 11.14
CA VAL A 100 -0.85 -9.25 11.74
C VAL A 100 -1.82 -9.88 10.74
N MET A 101 -2.79 -10.60 11.29
CA MET A 101 -3.82 -11.29 10.51
C MET A 101 -5.18 -10.75 10.94
N GLY A 102 -5.90 -10.10 10.02
CA GLY A 102 -7.12 -9.35 10.35
C GLY A 102 -8.27 -10.25 10.78
N LYS A 103 -8.56 -11.29 9.99
CA LYS A 103 -9.80 -12.09 10.14
C LYS A 103 -9.82 -13.01 11.35
N ASN A 104 -8.71 -13.67 11.61
CA ASN A 104 -8.50 -14.45 12.84
C ASN A 104 -7.30 -13.82 13.57
N PRO A 105 -7.53 -12.92 14.53
CA PRO A 105 -6.48 -12.08 15.10
C PRO A 105 -5.34 -12.84 15.78
N PHE A 106 -4.16 -12.81 15.17
CA PHE A 106 -2.89 -13.15 15.82
C PHE A 106 -1.73 -12.37 15.19
N LEU A 107 -0.68 -12.20 15.99
CA LEU A 107 0.62 -11.72 15.55
C LEU A 107 1.46 -12.94 15.17
N VAL A 108 1.99 -12.98 13.96
CA VAL A 108 2.93 -14.02 13.52
C VAL A 108 4.34 -13.45 13.45
N GLU A 109 5.31 -14.21 13.93
CA GLU A 109 6.73 -13.93 13.73
C GLU A 109 7.26 -14.87 12.63
N LEU A 110 7.95 -14.29 11.66
CA LEU A 110 8.53 -14.97 10.50
C LEU A 110 10.04 -14.73 10.44
N ASN A 111 10.80 -15.69 9.91
CA ASN A 111 12.17 -15.38 9.48
C ASN A 111 12.17 -14.57 8.16
N LEU A 112 13.34 -14.12 7.71
CA LEU A 112 13.51 -13.35 6.46
C LEU A 112 13.29 -14.19 5.17
N GLN A 113 12.95 -15.47 5.31
CA GLN A 113 12.56 -16.36 4.23
C GLN A 113 11.04 -16.60 4.22
N GLY A 114 10.28 -15.99 5.13
CA GLY A 114 8.83 -16.18 5.26
C GLY A 114 8.46 -17.52 5.88
N ASP A 115 9.34 -18.16 6.65
CA ASP A 115 8.98 -19.32 7.48
C ASP A 115 8.44 -18.86 8.83
N VAL A 116 7.38 -19.52 9.28
CA VAL A 116 6.72 -19.24 10.55
C VAL A 116 7.57 -19.70 11.72
N LEU A 117 7.90 -18.77 12.61
CA LEU A 117 8.62 -19.05 13.85
C LEU A 117 7.66 -19.31 15.00
N ARG A 118 6.65 -18.44 15.16
CA ARG A 118 5.58 -18.58 16.15
C ARG A 118 4.37 -17.73 15.80
N LYS A 119 3.23 -18.07 16.41
CA LYS A 119 2.00 -17.29 16.38
C LYS A 119 1.60 -16.93 17.81
N MET A 120 1.12 -15.71 18.00
CA MET A 120 0.70 -15.18 19.30
C MET A 120 -0.73 -14.64 19.13
N PRO A 121 -1.75 -15.26 19.74
CA PRO A 121 -3.12 -14.77 19.66
C PRO A 121 -3.23 -13.29 20.10
N LEU A 122 -4.02 -12.52 19.36
CA LEU A 122 -4.36 -11.14 19.69
C LEU A 122 -5.75 -11.11 20.32
N VAL A 123 -5.82 -11.22 21.64
CA VAL A 123 -7.07 -11.25 22.40
C VAL A 123 -7.63 -9.84 22.55
N GLY A 124 -8.84 -9.63 22.06
CA GLY A 124 -9.56 -8.35 22.16
C GLY A 124 -9.40 -7.43 20.96
N TRP A 125 -8.52 -7.75 20.01
CA TRP A 125 -8.51 -7.11 18.69
C TRP A 125 -9.65 -7.69 17.84
N SER A 126 -10.34 -6.81 17.12
CA SER A 126 -11.47 -7.12 16.24
C SER A 126 -11.01 -7.26 14.78
N ASN A 127 -10.14 -6.36 14.31
CA ASN A 127 -9.60 -6.38 12.95
C ASN A 127 -8.21 -5.69 12.92
N PRO A 128 -7.13 -6.38 13.34
CA PRO A 128 -5.80 -5.80 13.31
C PRO A 128 -5.29 -5.68 11.87
N GLU A 129 -5.16 -4.45 11.38
CA GLU A 129 -4.80 -4.16 9.98
C GLU A 129 -3.38 -3.61 9.81
N GLY A 130 -2.78 -3.04 10.86
CA GLY A 130 -1.47 -2.39 10.78
C GLY A 130 -0.54 -2.80 11.93
N VAL A 131 0.77 -2.92 11.66
CA VAL A 131 1.78 -3.21 12.68
C VAL A 131 3.12 -2.52 12.42
N THR A 132 3.71 -1.90 13.44
CA THR A 132 5.07 -1.35 13.34
C THR A 132 5.91 -1.59 14.59
N VAL A 133 7.22 -1.75 14.42
CA VAL A 133 8.20 -1.80 15.51
C VAL A 133 8.52 -0.38 15.97
N LEU A 134 8.44 -0.14 17.29
CA LEU A 134 8.82 1.12 17.94
C LEU A 134 10.23 1.07 18.55
N GLY A 135 10.80 -0.14 18.66
CA GLY A 135 12.07 -0.41 19.34
C GLY A 135 11.87 -0.88 20.79
N ASP A 136 12.94 -1.41 21.40
CA ASP A 136 12.90 -1.99 22.75
C ASP A 136 11.73 -2.98 22.89
N GLY A 137 11.63 -3.98 21.99
CA GLY A 137 10.56 -4.99 21.97
C GLY A 137 9.13 -4.45 21.92
N ARG A 138 8.90 -3.18 21.57
CA ARG A 138 7.55 -2.61 21.46
C ARG A 138 7.06 -2.62 20.03
N LEU A 139 5.79 -2.95 19.87
CA LEU A 139 5.06 -2.83 18.61
C LEU A 139 3.87 -1.89 18.82
N ALA A 140 3.49 -1.15 17.78
CA ALA A 140 2.17 -0.55 17.69
C ALA A 140 1.31 -1.41 16.75
N ILE A 141 0.08 -1.70 17.15
CA ILE A 141 -0.89 -2.46 16.35
C ILE A 141 -2.15 -1.62 16.18
N VAL A 142 -2.57 -1.43 14.94
CA VAL A 142 -3.80 -0.72 14.56
C VAL A 142 -4.95 -1.71 14.45
N ASP A 143 -6.07 -1.40 15.09
CA ASP A 143 -7.35 -2.08 14.92
C ASP A 143 -8.30 -1.17 14.14
N GLU A 144 -8.60 -1.55 12.90
CA GLU A 144 -9.41 -0.72 12.01
C GLU A 144 -10.85 -0.63 12.51
N ARG A 145 -11.41 -1.75 13.00
CA ARG A 145 -12.82 -1.83 13.42
C ARG A 145 -13.08 -0.97 14.65
N GLU A 146 -12.16 -1.00 15.61
CA GLU A 146 -12.30 -0.26 16.86
C GLU A 146 -11.77 1.18 16.75
N HIS A 147 -11.09 1.54 15.64
CA HIS A 147 -10.38 2.82 15.48
C HIS A 147 -9.37 3.07 16.59
N LEU A 148 -8.63 2.03 16.98
CA LEU A 148 -7.65 2.12 18.06
C LEU A 148 -6.26 1.76 17.57
N ILE A 149 -5.27 2.36 18.21
CA ILE A 149 -3.89 1.87 18.16
C ILE A 149 -3.44 1.49 19.57
N SER A 150 -2.86 0.30 19.69
CA SER A 150 -2.34 -0.23 20.95
C SER A 150 -0.82 -0.34 20.91
N ILE A 151 -0.13 0.08 21.98
CA ILE A 151 1.33 -0.09 22.12
C ILE A 151 1.60 -1.31 22.99
N VAL A 152 2.04 -2.40 22.37
CA VAL A 152 2.29 -3.70 23.01
C VAL A 152 3.78 -3.94 23.25
N LYS A 153 4.10 -4.88 24.15
CA LYS A 153 5.46 -5.37 24.39
C LYS A 153 5.51 -6.85 23.99
N VAL A 154 6.50 -7.21 23.18
CA VAL A 154 6.76 -8.57 22.71
C VAL A 154 8.20 -8.93 23.09
N ASP A 155 8.36 -10.11 23.67
CA ASP A 155 9.65 -10.72 24.00
C ASP A 155 9.67 -12.21 23.58
N ALA A 156 10.73 -12.93 23.92
CA ALA A 156 10.91 -14.33 23.56
C ALA A 156 9.88 -15.27 24.25
N ASP A 157 9.33 -14.88 25.39
CA ASP A 157 8.43 -15.69 26.20
C ASP A 157 6.95 -15.38 25.93
N THR A 158 6.66 -14.28 25.23
CA THR A 158 5.32 -13.88 24.79
C THR A 158 4.65 -15.01 24.01
N ARG A 159 3.49 -15.48 24.51
CA ARG A 159 2.66 -16.53 23.88
C ARG A 159 1.34 -16.01 23.35
N GLU A 160 0.83 -14.93 23.92
CA GLU A 160 -0.39 -14.23 23.54
C GLU A 160 -0.26 -12.77 23.96
N LEU A 161 -1.09 -11.91 23.37
CA LEU A 161 -1.24 -10.51 23.75
C LEU A 161 -2.71 -10.26 24.03
N ASN A 162 -3.01 -9.59 25.15
CA ASN A 162 -4.36 -9.16 25.49
C ASN A 162 -4.45 -7.64 25.45
N MET A 163 -5.33 -7.09 24.61
CA MET A 163 -5.48 -5.65 24.40
C MET A 163 -5.83 -4.89 25.69
N ALA A 164 -6.42 -5.56 26.68
CA ALA A 164 -6.74 -4.95 27.97
C ALA A 164 -5.48 -4.52 28.75
N ASP A 165 -4.34 -5.16 28.51
CA ASP A 165 -3.11 -4.95 29.28
C ASP A 165 -2.24 -3.79 28.77
N PHE A 166 -2.63 -3.18 27.64
CA PHE A 166 -1.81 -2.21 26.92
C PHE A 166 -2.47 -0.83 26.80
N PRO A 167 -1.66 0.25 26.74
CA PRO A 167 -2.14 1.59 26.39
C PRO A 167 -2.81 1.59 25.02
N LYS A 168 -3.96 2.25 24.96
CA LYS A 168 -4.80 2.43 23.76
C LYS A 168 -4.92 3.90 23.44
N TYR A 169 -4.87 4.23 22.15
CA TYR A 169 -5.07 5.58 21.65
C TYR A 169 -6.13 5.58 20.57
N ASP A 170 -7.02 6.56 20.62
CA ASP A 170 -8.11 6.74 19.66
C ASP A 170 -7.56 7.32 18.34
N LEU A 171 -7.72 6.58 17.25
CA LEU A 171 -7.35 7.04 15.91
C LEU A 171 -8.33 8.09 15.38
N GLY A 172 -9.40 8.39 16.10
CA GLY A 172 -10.36 9.43 15.75
C GLY A 172 -11.11 9.12 14.46
N PRO A 173 -11.87 10.09 13.95
CA PRO A 173 -12.72 9.86 12.80
C PRO A 173 -11.91 9.75 11.50
N SER A 174 -12.29 8.78 10.65
CA SER A 174 -12.00 8.73 9.22
C SER A 174 -13.21 9.15 8.39
N SER A 175 -12.97 9.46 7.12
CA SER A 175 -14.02 9.80 6.15
C SER A 175 -14.95 8.62 5.83
N ASP A 176 -14.40 7.39 5.79
CA ASP A 176 -15.14 6.14 5.82
C ASP A 176 -14.68 5.32 7.04
N GLN A 177 -15.59 5.12 7.99
CA GLN A 177 -15.28 4.42 9.24
C GLN A 177 -14.96 2.93 9.00
N ASN A 178 -15.37 2.34 7.88
CA ASN A 178 -15.05 0.94 7.55
C ASN A 178 -13.80 0.77 6.67
N LYS A 179 -13.13 1.88 6.32
CA LYS A 179 -11.95 1.94 5.44
C LYS A 179 -10.99 3.01 5.98
N ALA A 180 -10.64 2.83 7.25
CA ALA A 180 -10.07 3.87 8.09
C ALA A 180 -8.53 3.83 8.04
N PHE A 181 -7.87 3.92 9.18
CA PHE A 181 -6.42 3.83 9.27
C PHE A 181 -6.00 2.35 9.19
N GLU A 182 -5.25 2.00 8.15
CA GLU A 182 -4.75 0.64 7.93
C GLU A 182 -3.21 0.66 7.95
N GLY A 183 -2.60 1.57 7.18
CA GLY A 183 -1.14 1.69 7.14
C GLY A 183 -0.55 2.37 8.38
N VAL A 184 0.51 1.80 8.95
CA VAL A 184 1.26 2.40 10.07
C VAL A 184 2.76 2.12 9.95
N THR A 185 3.60 3.11 10.24
CA THR A 185 5.05 2.91 10.38
C THR A 185 5.64 3.88 11.39
N TRP A 186 6.70 3.45 12.07
CA TRP A 186 7.47 4.32 12.96
C TRP A 186 8.54 5.09 12.18
N ASP A 187 8.57 6.41 12.39
CA ASP A 187 9.68 7.26 11.97
C ASP A 187 10.51 7.65 13.21
N PRO A 188 11.60 6.92 13.48
CA PRO A 188 12.43 7.18 14.65
C PRO A 188 13.14 8.53 14.58
N SER A 189 13.42 9.04 13.37
CA SER A 189 14.17 10.29 13.19
C SER A 189 13.36 11.51 13.64
N ASN A 190 12.04 11.46 13.45
CA ASN A 190 11.12 12.51 13.87
C ASN A 190 10.33 12.14 15.13
N GLN A 191 10.58 10.96 15.72
CA GLN A 191 9.86 10.42 16.89
C GLN A 191 8.33 10.53 16.70
N GLN A 192 7.83 9.88 15.66
CA GLN A 192 6.41 9.91 15.33
C GLN A 192 5.98 8.62 14.63
N LEU A 193 4.71 8.27 14.84
CA LEU A 193 4.02 7.37 13.94
C LEU A 193 3.61 8.12 12.68
N LEU A 194 3.76 7.45 11.55
CA LEU A 194 3.13 7.81 10.29
C LEU A 194 1.96 6.85 10.09
N LEU A 195 0.81 7.41 9.75
CA LEU A 195 -0.45 6.68 9.61
C LEU A 195 -1.03 6.95 8.22
N GLY A 196 -1.62 5.93 7.62
CA GLY A 196 -2.28 5.98 6.33
C GLY A 196 -3.77 5.65 6.46
N GLU A 197 -4.63 6.57 6.00
CA GLU A 197 -6.06 6.33 5.79
C GLU A 197 -6.24 5.68 4.41
N GLU A 198 -7.01 4.59 4.33
CA GLU A 198 -7.11 3.78 3.10
C GLU A 198 -7.79 4.54 1.97
N ARG A 199 -8.99 5.08 2.23
CA ARG A 199 -9.84 5.72 1.21
C ARG A 199 -10.57 6.97 1.73
N PRO A 200 -10.39 8.15 1.11
CA PRO A 200 -9.36 8.45 0.11
C PRO A 200 -7.96 8.40 0.76
N PRO A 201 -6.92 7.97 0.02
CA PRO A 201 -5.55 7.90 0.53
C PRO A 201 -5.11 9.20 1.18
N ALA A 202 -4.74 9.14 2.46
CA ALA A 202 -4.22 10.29 3.19
C ALA A 202 -3.17 9.88 4.22
N LEU A 203 -2.17 10.74 4.41
CA LEU A 203 -1.10 10.54 5.39
C LEU A 203 -1.29 11.45 6.60
N PHE A 204 -0.95 10.92 7.77
CA PHE A 204 -0.98 11.61 9.04
C PHE A 204 0.30 11.31 9.83
N ALA A 205 0.66 12.22 10.73
CA ALA A 205 1.72 12.02 11.70
C ALA A 205 1.18 12.17 13.12
N TRP A 206 1.66 11.33 14.03
CA TRP A 206 1.34 11.42 15.45
C TRP A 206 2.60 11.28 16.30
N LYS A 207 2.95 12.36 17.02
CA LYS A 207 4.18 12.43 17.82
C LYS A 207 4.14 11.45 18.99
N GLY A 208 5.30 10.90 19.34
CA GLY A 208 5.45 10.05 20.51
C GLY A 208 6.92 9.72 20.76
N ASP A 209 7.22 8.90 21.76
CA ASP A 209 8.59 8.49 22.12
C ASP A 209 8.84 6.99 21.91
N GLY A 210 7.94 6.30 21.22
CA GLY A 210 7.95 4.84 21.05
C GLY A 210 7.37 4.09 22.25
N LYS A 211 6.97 4.79 23.33
CA LYS A 211 6.27 4.21 24.49
C LYS A 211 4.88 4.82 24.65
N VAL A 212 4.77 6.11 24.37
CA VAL A 212 3.55 6.92 24.53
C VAL A 212 3.37 7.83 23.32
N LEU A 213 2.13 7.97 22.85
CA LEU A 213 1.74 9.00 21.88
C LEU A 213 1.33 10.28 22.60
N THR A 214 1.67 11.42 22.01
CA THR A 214 1.54 12.75 22.61
C THR A 214 0.99 13.76 21.60
N GLY A 215 0.21 14.71 22.10
CA GLY A 215 -0.42 15.73 21.26
C GLY A 215 -1.43 15.15 20.28
N ASP A 216 -1.82 15.99 19.31
CA ASP A 216 -2.82 15.64 18.32
C ASP A 216 -2.20 14.99 17.09
N LYS A 217 -2.96 14.09 16.46
CA LYS A 217 -2.64 13.56 15.14
C LYS A 217 -2.82 14.67 14.09
N LEU A 218 -1.79 14.88 13.27
CA LEU A 218 -1.77 15.93 12.25
C LEU A 218 -1.87 15.32 10.86
N LYS A 219 -2.78 15.82 10.03
CA LYS A 219 -2.81 15.48 8.61
C LYS A 219 -1.60 16.06 7.92
N LEU A 220 -0.85 15.23 7.21
CA LEU A 220 0.29 15.68 6.42
C LEU A 220 -0.20 16.31 5.12
N ALA A 221 0.49 17.37 4.69
CA ALA A 221 0.32 17.89 3.35
C ALA A 221 0.81 16.82 2.36
N SER A 222 -0.12 16.01 1.86
CA SER A 222 0.17 15.07 0.79
C SER A 222 0.01 15.83 -0.53
N HIS A 223 1.07 15.81 -1.35
CA HIS A 223 0.85 15.89 -2.78
C HIS A 223 -0.04 14.71 -3.17
N ALA A 224 -0.90 14.87 -4.19
CA ALA A 224 -1.83 13.83 -4.60
C ALA A 224 -1.10 12.48 -4.67
N LEU A 225 -1.45 11.56 -3.76
CA LEU A 225 -0.97 10.20 -3.82
C LEU A 225 -1.62 9.62 -5.07
N ASP A 226 -0.82 9.33 -6.10
CA ASP A 226 -1.30 8.85 -7.41
C ASP A 226 -1.69 7.36 -7.36
N MET A 227 -2.57 7.05 -6.41
CA MET A 227 -3.03 5.71 -6.06
C MET A 227 -4.50 5.74 -5.63
N ARG A 228 -5.16 4.60 -5.75
CA ARG A 228 -6.58 4.45 -5.45
C ARG A 228 -6.90 4.17 -3.98
N ASN A 229 -5.97 3.56 -3.25
CA ASN A 229 -6.09 3.21 -1.84
C ASN A 229 -4.68 3.18 -1.20
N LEU A 230 -4.58 3.22 0.12
CA LEU A 230 -3.32 3.06 0.85
C LEU A 230 -3.45 1.87 1.80
N SER A 231 -2.68 0.81 1.57
CA SER A 231 -2.76 -0.42 2.37
C SER A 231 -1.67 -0.51 3.45
N ALA A 232 -0.42 -0.16 3.12
CA ALA A 232 0.67 -0.16 4.10
C ALA A 232 1.70 0.93 3.87
N LEU A 233 2.47 1.16 4.94
CA LEU A 233 3.57 2.11 5.00
C LEU A 233 4.83 1.44 5.53
N ALA A 234 5.99 1.90 5.06
CA ALA A 234 7.27 1.63 5.72
C ALA A 234 8.21 2.81 5.56
N VAL A 235 9.21 2.91 6.42
CA VAL A 235 10.33 3.85 6.27
C VAL A 235 11.62 3.08 6.08
N ASP A 236 12.37 3.41 5.03
CA ASP A 236 13.73 2.91 4.85
C ASP A 236 14.66 3.59 5.85
N PRO A 237 15.28 2.86 6.81
CA PRO A 237 16.19 3.48 7.77
C PRO A 237 17.46 4.05 7.12
N ARG A 238 17.83 3.63 5.91
CA ARG A 238 19.07 4.06 5.23
C ARG A 238 18.90 5.42 4.54
N THR A 239 17.76 5.64 3.91
CA THR A 239 17.46 6.86 3.15
C THR A 239 16.51 7.80 3.91
N GLY A 240 15.71 7.26 4.82
CA GLY A 240 14.58 7.94 5.47
C GLY A 240 13.42 8.20 4.51
N HIS A 241 13.40 7.54 3.35
CA HIS A 241 12.29 7.60 2.42
C HIS A 241 11.15 6.68 2.87
N MET A 242 9.94 7.06 2.50
CA MET A 242 8.73 6.30 2.81
C MET A 242 8.35 5.42 1.63
N LEU A 243 7.96 4.19 1.92
CA LEU A 243 7.25 3.31 1.01
C LEU A 243 5.76 3.41 1.28
N VAL A 244 4.97 3.58 0.22
CA VAL A 244 3.51 3.65 0.29
C VAL A 244 2.93 2.61 -0.66
N LEU A 245 2.23 1.62 -0.10
CA LEU A 245 1.66 0.49 -0.81
C LEU A 245 0.19 0.75 -1.15
N SER A 246 -0.22 0.34 -2.36
CA SER A 246 -1.62 0.36 -2.77
C SER A 246 -2.01 -0.97 -3.41
N ALA A 247 -2.85 -1.73 -2.70
CA ALA A 247 -3.45 -2.96 -3.17
C ALA A 247 -4.28 -2.75 -4.46
N ASP A 248 -5.24 -1.81 -4.46
CA ASP A 248 -6.14 -1.53 -5.60
C ASP A 248 -5.37 -1.04 -6.84
N SER A 249 -4.19 -0.45 -6.64
CA SER A 249 -3.37 0.09 -7.73
C SER A 249 -2.34 -0.90 -8.26
N HIS A 250 -2.09 -2.02 -7.56
CA HIS A 250 -0.93 -2.88 -7.74
C HIS A 250 0.36 -2.06 -7.86
N LEU A 251 0.61 -1.20 -6.87
CA LEU A 251 1.64 -0.17 -6.89
C LEU A 251 2.36 -0.10 -5.55
N LEU A 252 3.68 0.01 -5.61
CA LEU A 252 4.49 0.50 -4.50
C LEU A 252 5.16 1.80 -4.92
N LEU A 253 4.97 2.84 -4.12
CA LEU A 253 5.47 4.19 -4.36
C LEU A 253 6.56 4.53 -3.34
N GLU A 254 7.62 5.18 -3.78
CA GLU A 254 8.64 5.77 -2.93
C GLU A 254 8.41 7.28 -2.81
N LEU A 255 8.35 7.78 -1.57
CA LEU A 255 8.32 9.20 -1.26
C LEU A 255 9.61 9.63 -0.55
N ASP A 256 10.15 10.79 -0.90
CA ASP A 256 11.26 11.38 -0.16
C ASP A 256 10.80 11.92 1.21
N LYS A 257 11.75 12.47 1.99
CA LYS A 257 11.49 13.07 3.31
C LYS A 257 10.53 14.26 3.31
N LYS A 258 10.27 14.85 2.13
CA LYS A 258 9.31 15.95 1.95
C LYS A 258 7.95 15.45 1.48
N GLY A 259 7.80 14.15 1.23
CA GLY A 259 6.58 13.54 0.69
C GLY A 259 6.48 13.63 -0.84
N GLU A 260 7.57 13.93 -1.54
CA GLU A 260 7.58 13.97 -3.01
C GLU A 260 7.80 12.59 -3.61
N GLN A 261 7.09 12.26 -4.68
CA GLN A 261 7.24 10.99 -5.38
C GLN A 261 8.61 10.90 -6.06
N VAL A 262 9.37 9.86 -5.72
CA VAL A 262 10.74 9.62 -6.22
C VAL A 262 10.77 8.54 -7.28
N SER A 263 10.19 7.37 -6.97
CA SER A 263 10.17 6.22 -7.86
C SER A 263 9.01 5.28 -7.54
N PHE A 264 8.70 4.35 -8.43
CA PHE A 264 7.67 3.34 -8.18
C PHE A 264 7.99 1.99 -8.82
N ILE A 265 7.28 0.95 -8.37
CA ILE A 265 7.15 -0.31 -9.10
C ILE A 265 5.69 -0.74 -9.20
N THR A 266 5.34 -1.38 -10.31
CA THR A 266 4.07 -2.09 -10.43
C THR A 266 4.18 -3.53 -9.95
N LEU A 267 3.12 -4.02 -9.32
CA LEU A 267 3.00 -5.37 -8.77
C LEU A 267 2.22 -6.31 -9.71
N LEU A 268 2.26 -6.00 -11.01
CA LEU A 268 1.56 -6.73 -12.07
C LEU A 268 2.43 -7.86 -12.65
N ARG A 269 1.76 -8.89 -13.16
CA ARG A 269 2.38 -10.03 -13.85
C ARG A 269 3.40 -9.59 -14.91
N GLY A 270 4.58 -10.21 -14.90
CA GLY A 270 5.64 -9.99 -15.89
C GLY A 270 6.54 -8.80 -15.58
N PHE A 271 6.21 -7.98 -14.58
CA PHE A 271 7.04 -6.89 -14.11
C PHE A 271 7.79 -7.30 -12.85
N ASN A 272 8.95 -6.68 -12.62
CA ASN A 272 9.72 -6.80 -11.38
C ASN A 272 10.00 -8.23 -10.91
N GLY A 273 10.13 -9.18 -11.84
CA GLY A 273 10.37 -10.60 -11.53
C GLY A 273 9.14 -11.42 -11.12
N LEU A 274 7.95 -10.82 -11.14
CA LEU A 274 6.70 -11.47 -10.72
C LEU A 274 6.12 -12.39 -11.80
N LYS A 275 5.84 -13.65 -11.44
CA LYS A 275 5.18 -14.61 -12.34
C LYS A 275 3.69 -14.32 -12.53
N ASN A 276 3.05 -13.77 -11.50
CA ASN A 276 1.64 -13.38 -11.47
C ASN A 276 1.50 -12.00 -10.83
N THR A 277 0.38 -11.33 -11.09
CA THR A 277 0.02 -10.10 -10.36
C THR A 277 -0.15 -10.45 -8.88
N ILE A 278 0.43 -9.64 -7.99
CA ILE A 278 0.21 -9.80 -6.55
C ILE A 278 -1.27 -9.54 -6.28
N PRO A 279 -2.03 -10.51 -5.74
CA PRO A 279 -3.49 -10.42 -5.71
C PRO A 279 -4.01 -9.19 -4.97
N ARG A 280 -3.48 -8.95 -3.78
CA ARG A 280 -3.92 -7.89 -2.87
C ARG A 280 -2.80 -7.64 -1.86
N ALA A 281 -1.90 -6.74 -2.20
CA ALA A 281 -0.69 -6.46 -1.41
C ALA A 281 -1.05 -5.56 -0.23
N GLU A 282 -0.95 -6.09 0.99
CA GLU A 282 -1.46 -5.40 2.18
C GLU A 282 -0.35 -4.94 3.12
N GLY A 283 0.79 -5.65 3.21
CA GLY A 283 1.91 -5.25 4.08
C GLY A 283 3.23 -5.06 3.33
N VAL A 284 4.04 -4.09 3.74
CA VAL A 284 5.39 -3.87 3.21
C VAL A 284 6.36 -3.44 4.30
N THR A 285 7.59 -3.93 4.25
CA THR A 285 8.68 -3.45 5.10
C THR A 285 10.04 -3.63 4.43
N MET A 286 11.08 -3.08 5.04
CA MET A 286 12.45 -3.21 4.54
C MET A 286 13.45 -3.38 5.68
N ASP A 287 14.44 -4.23 5.49
CA ASP A 287 15.52 -4.44 6.47
C ASP A 287 16.68 -3.45 6.31
N GLU A 288 17.67 -3.52 7.20
CA GLU A 288 18.86 -2.65 7.16
C GLU A 288 19.76 -2.89 5.93
N ALA A 289 19.61 -4.01 5.22
CA ALA A 289 20.32 -4.28 3.98
C ALA A 289 19.60 -3.69 2.76
N GLY A 290 18.35 -3.25 2.91
CA GLY A 290 17.50 -2.81 1.81
C GLY A 290 16.76 -3.93 1.11
N THR A 291 16.61 -5.08 1.75
CA THR A 291 15.75 -6.15 1.23
C THR A 291 14.31 -5.78 1.53
N LEU A 292 13.47 -5.76 0.51
CA LEU A 292 12.07 -5.42 0.65
C LEU A 292 11.24 -6.69 0.84
N TYR A 293 10.36 -6.67 1.83
CA TYR A 293 9.47 -7.77 2.16
C TYR A 293 8.03 -7.31 2.00
N MET A 294 7.16 -8.21 1.52
CA MET A 294 5.76 -7.90 1.32
C MET A 294 4.88 -9.10 1.65
N VAL A 295 3.69 -8.84 2.20
CA VAL A 295 2.62 -9.82 2.33
C VAL A 295 1.43 -9.45 1.47
N SER A 296 0.68 -10.46 1.04
CA SER A 296 -0.53 -10.30 0.27
C SER A 296 -1.58 -11.29 0.73
N GLU A 297 -2.84 -10.85 0.73
CA GLU A 297 -3.95 -11.74 1.01
C GLU A 297 -4.07 -12.92 0.02
N PRO A 298 -4.56 -14.08 0.48
CA PRO A 298 -4.90 -14.34 1.89
C PRO A 298 -3.66 -14.60 2.77
N ASN A 299 -2.58 -15.14 2.21
CA ASN A 299 -1.43 -15.62 2.99
C ASN A 299 -0.13 -15.77 2.17
N LEU A 300 0.16 -14.85 1.26
CA LEU A 300 1.35 -14.91 0.41
C LEU A 300 2.46 -14.01 0.93
N PHE A 301 3.69 -14.52 0.88
CA PHE A 301 4.91 -13.81 1.23
C PHE A 301 5.79 -13.59 0.00
N TYR A 302 6.40 -12.41 -0.07
CA TYR A 302 7.31 -12.01 -1.13
C TYR A 302 8.56 -11.38 -0.54
N ARG A 303 9.68 -11.56 -1.24
CA ARG A 303 10.93 -10.88 -0.98
C ARG A 303 11.47 -10.31 -2.27
N PHE A 304 11.86 -9.05 -2.26
CA PHE A 304 12.44 -8.34 -3.37
C PHE A 304 13.84 -7.86 -3.01
N GLU A 305 14.75 -7.99 -3.95
CA GLU A 305 16.13 -7.54 -3.80
C GLU A 305 16.50 -6.62 -4.96
N LYS A 306 17.27 -5.58 -4.65
CA LYS A 306 17.84 -4.67 -5.65
C LYS A 306 18.85 -5.44 -6.50
N GLN A 307 18.63 -5.45 -7.81
CA GLN A 307 19.57 -6.05 -8.75
C GLN A 307 20.81 -5.16 -8.89
N LYS A 308 21.97 -5.80 -8.97
CA LYS A 308 23.25 -5.12 -9.22
C LYS A 308 23.41 -4.74 -10.68
#